data_AF-A0AAD8T8I8-F1
#
_entry.id   AF-A0AAD8T8I8-F1
#
_cell.length_a   1.000
_cell.length_b   1.000
_cell.length_c   1.000
_cell.angle_alpha   90.00
_cell.angle_beta   90.00
_cell.angle_gamma   90.00
#
_symmetry.space_group_name_H-M   'P 1'
#
loop_
_entity.id
_entity.type
_entity.pdbx_description
1 polymer ?
#
loop_
_entity_poly.entity_id
_entity_poly.type
_entity_poly.pdbx_seq_one_letter_code
_entity_poly.pdbx_strand_id
1 'polypeptide(L)'
;MAGTTEPLLLTPTKQCHRRSGYFAWGWKLAAAAVLVMLLLLAVASPLHHHSLPETVELTLLTGAVEKGAVCLDGTAPGYQLQRGSGSGSKSWLVHLEKGAFKDPK
;
A
#
# COMPACT_ATOMS: atom_id res chain seq x y z
N MET A 1 -17.73 72.39 62.71
CA MET A 1 -16.29 72.15 62.95
C MET A 1 -15.97 70.77 62.42
N ALA A 2 -14.97 70.69 61.52
CA ALA A 2 -14.30 69.51 60.97
C ALA A 2 -15.23 68.39 60.42
N GLY A 3 -15.31 68.11 59.11
CA GLY A 3 -14.28 68.18 58.08
C GLY A 3 -13.85 66.76 57.69
N THR A 4 -13.49 66.60 56.42
CA THR A 4 -12.69 65.49 55.85
C THR A 4 -13.54 64.35 55.26
N THR A 5 -13.88 64.40 53.96
CA THR A 5 -13.05 64.07 52.77
C THR A 5 -13.24 62.59 52.37
N GLU A 6 -13.91 62.42 51.23
CA GLU A 6 -13.91 61.23 50.39
C GLU A 6 -12.48 60.75 50.11
N PRO A 7 -12.26 59.43 50.10
CA PRO A 7 -11.33 58.86 49.13
C PRO A 7 -12.07 57.88 48.23
N LEU A 8 -12.21 58.30 46.97
CA LEU A 8 -12.01 57.51 45.77
C LEU A 8 -11.42 56.11 46.06
N LEU A 9 -12.26 55.08 46.05
CA LEU A 9 -11.81 53.70 45.85
C LEU A 9 -12.43 53.16 44.57
N LEU A 10 -11.62 53.29 43.53
CA LEU A 10 -11.65 52.55 42.28
C LEU A 10 -12.19 51.14 42.49
N THR A 11 -13.29 50.82 41.84
CA THR A 11 -13.70 49.44 41.56
C THR A 11 -12.57 48.75 40.79
N PRO A 12 -11.93 47.69 41.30
CA PRO A 12 -11.22 46.79 40.41
C PRO A 12 -12.28 45.97 39.69
N THR A 13 -12.55 46.29 38.43
CA THR A 13 -13.17 45.34 37.52
C THR A 13 -12.28 44.09 37.52
N LYS A 14 -12.74 43.02 38.16
CA LYS A 14 -12.21 41.67 37.95
C LYS A 14 -12.45 41.34 36.48
N GLN A 15 -11.49 41.68 35.62
CA GLN A 15 -11.37 41.06 34.31
C GLN A 15 -11.10 39.58 34.55
N CYS A 16 -12.19 38.80 34.62
CA CYS A 16 -12.11 37.37 34.50
C CYS A 16 -11.62 37.11 33.08
N HIS A 17 -10.33 36.80 32.94
CA HIS A 17 -9.77 36.25 31.73
C HIS A 17 -10.61 35.02 31.37
N ARG A 18 -11.56 35.20 30.45
CA ARG A 18 -12.31 34.11 29.83
C ARG A 18 -11.29 33.35 28.98
N ARG A 19 -10.56 32.44 29.62
CA ARG A 19 -9.61 31.54 28.96
C ARG A 19 -10.46 30.56 28.16
N SER A 20 -10.59 30.89 26.87
CA SER A 20 -11.33 30.16 25.85
C SER A 20 -10.94 28.69 25.88
N GLY A 21 -11.88 27.81 26.26
CA GLY A 21 -11.69 26.36 26.43
C GLY A 21 -11.43 25.58 25.13
N TYR A 22 -11.27 26.26 24.00
CA TYR A 22 -11.00 25.65 22.69
C TYR A 22 -9.63 24.94 22.63
N PHE A 23 -8.70 25.25 23.54
CA PHE A 23 -7.38 24.59 23.58
C PHE A 23 -7.42 23.17 24.14
N ALA A 24 -8.47 22.81 24.89
CA ALA A 24 -8.61 21.48 25.51
C ALA A 24 -9.45 20.50 24.66
N TRP A 25 -9.89 20.87 23.47
CA TRP A 25 -10.62 19.98 22.55
C TRP A 25 -9.84 19.69 21.26
N GLY A 26 -8.82 20.48 20.92
CA GLY A 26 -8.04 20.36 19.69
C GLY A 26 -7.37 19.00 19.50
N TRP A 27 -6.67 18.49 20.53
CA TRP A 27 -6.11 17.14 20.60
C TRP A 27 -7.13 16.00 20.45
N LYS A 28 -8.36 16.15 20.96
CA LYS A 28 -9.41 15.13 20.79
C LYS A 28 -9.93 15.09 19.35
N LEU A 29 -10.10 16.26 18.74
CA LEU A 29 -10.50 16.39 17.34
C LEU A 29 -9.39 15.92 16.38
N ALA A 30 -8.14 16.28 16.66
CA ALA A 30 -6.99 15.82 15.90
C ALA A 30 -6.82 14.30 15.98
N ALA A 31 -6.94 13.72 17.19
CA ALA A 31 -6.89 12.27 17.37
C ALA A 31 -8.03 11.55 16.63
N ALA A 32 -9.25 12.10 16.68
CA ALA A 32 -10.39 11.56 15.94
C ALA A 32 -10.17 11.65 14.42
N ALA A 33 -9.64 12.77 13.91
CA ALA A 33 -9.33 12.93 12.48
C ALA A 33 -8.24 11.95 12.01
N VAL A 34 -7.19 11.75 12.81
CA VAL A 34 -6.13 10.76 12.53
C VAL A 34 -6.69 9.34 12.54
N LEU A 35 -7.54 9.00 13.51
CA LEU A 35 -8.20 7.69 13.56
C LEU A 35 -9.09 7.46 12.33
N VAL A 36 -9.89 8.44 11.96
CA VAL A 36 -10.74 8.37 10.75
C VAL A 36 -9.89 8.25 9.49
N MET A 37 -8.78 8.99 9.38
CA MET A 37 -7.88 8.91 8.22
C MET A 37 -7.18 7.54 8.12
N LEU A 38 -6.76 6.96 9.25
CA LEU A 38 -6.21 5.60 9.31
C LEU A 38 -7.24 4.54 8.93
N LEU A 39 -8.49 4.70 9.40
CA LEU A 39 -9.60 3.82 9.00
C LEU A 39 -9.85 3.95 7.49
N LEU A 40 -9.93 5.17 6.95
CA LEU A 40 -10.10 5.42 5.52
C LEU A 40 -8.98 4.80 4.68
N LEU A 41 -7.73 4.90 5.13
CA LEU A 41 -6.58 4.27 4.47
C LEU A 41 -6.66 2.73 4.52
N ALA A 42 -7.19 2.14 5.59
CA ALA A 42 -7.39 0.70 5.70
C ALA A 42 -8.49 0.17 4.78
N VAL A 43 -9.58 0.93 4.56
CA VAL A 43 -10.65 0.54 3.61
C VAL A 43 -10.28 0.83 2.15
N ALA A 44 -9.48 1.87 1.90
CA ALA A 44 -9.02 2.25 0.57
C ALA A 44 -7.78 1.48 0.11
N SER A 45 -7.14 0.73 1.01
CA SER A 45 -6.11 -0.22 0.61
C SER A 45 -6.79 -1.30 -0.22
N PRO A 46 -6.51 -1.45 -1.53
CA PRO A 46 -6.76 -2.75 -2.14
C PRO A 46 -5.97 -3.71 -1.25
N LEU A 47 -6.66 -4.71 -0.68
CA LEU A 47 -5.95 -5.90 -0.20
C LEU A 47 -4.95 -6.19 -1.31
N HIS A 48 -3.65 -6.07 -1.00
CA HIS A 48 -2.61 -6.47 -1.92
C HIS A 48 -3.11 -7.80 -2.47
N HIS A 49 -3.32 -7.89 -3.79
CA HIS A 49 -3.52 -9.18 -4.41
C HIS A 49 -2.20 -9.91 -4.19
N HIS A 50 -2.08 -10.53 -3.02
CA HIS A 50 -1.09 -11.52 -2.73
C HIS A 50 -1.63 -12.74 -3.45
N SER A 51 -1.46 -12.72 -4.77
CA SER A 51 -1.48 -13.93 -5.56
C SER A 51 -0.39 -14.79 -4.95
N LEU A 52 -0.80 -15.71 -4.06
CA LEU A 52 0.06 -16.81 -3.63
C LEU A 52 0.71 -17.37 -4.89
N PRO A 53 2.01 -17.70 -4.86
CA PRO A 53 2.71 -18.19 -6.03
C PRO A 53 1.95 -19.41 -6.57
N GLU A 54 1.26 -19.20 -7.69
CA GLU A 54 0.58 -20.27 -8.41
C GLU A 54 1.67 -21.08 -9.09
N THR A 55 1.99 -22.24 -8.52
CA THR A 55 2.97 -23.15 -9.11
C THR A 55 2.35 -23.78 -10.34
N VAL A 56 2.79 -23.33 -11.52
CA VAL A 56 2.37 -23.89 -12.80
C VAL A 56 3.27 -25.08 -13.13
N GLU A 57 2.64 -26.19 -13.52
CA GLU A 57 3.37 -27.40 -13.94
C GLU A 57 4.13 -27.16 -15.25
N LEU A 58 5.34 -27.70 -15.33
CA LEU A 58 6.14 -27.68 -16.56
C LEU A 58 5.60 -28.72 -17.53
N THR A 59 5.13 -28.26 -18.70
CA THR A 59 4.67 -29.15 -19.77
C THR A 59 5.80 -29.42 -20.76
N LEU A 60 6.20 -30.68 -20.93
CA LEU A 60 7.18 -31.08 -21.94
C LEU A 60 6.57 -31.08 -23.34
N LEU A 61 7.36 -30.65 -24.33
CA LEU A 61 6.93 -30.60 -25.72
C LEU A 61 6.88 -32.01 -26.33
N THR A 62 5.67 -32.51 -26.57
CA THR A 62 5.45 -33.85 -27.11
C THR A 62 6.03 -33.99 -28.53
N GLY A 63 6.76 -35.06 -28.78
CA GLY A 63 7.39 -35.34 -30.08
C GLY A 63 8.56 -34.41 -30.42
N ALA A 64 9.05 -33.59 -29.48
CA ALA A 64 10.15 -32.67 -29.72
C ALA A 64 11.45 -33.41 -30.06
N VAL A 65 11.75 -34.49 -29.32
CA VAL A 65 12.94 -35.33 -29.53
C VAL A 65 12.91 -35.99 -30.91
N GLU A 66 11.77 -36.55 -31.32
CA GLU A 66 11.60 -37.17 -32.65
C GLU A 66 11.81 -36.18 -33.80
N LYS A 67 11.49 -34.89 -33.56
CA LYS A 67 11.70 -33.80 -34.51
C LYS A 67 13.08 -33.14 -34.42
N GLY A 68 13.95 -33.59 -33.52
CA GLY A 68 15.28 -33.02 -33.29
C GLY A 68 15.29 -31.68 -32.54
N ALA A 69 14.16 -31.26 -31.95
CA ALA A 69 14.09 -30.08 -31.09
C ALA A 69 14.43 -30.50 -29.65
N VAL A 70 15.70 -30.31 -29.25
CA VAL A 70 16.23 -30.76 -27.96
C VAL A 70 16.99 -29.66 -27.23
N CYS A 71 17.07 -29.78 -25.91
CA CYS A 71 17.97 -29.01 -25.06
C CYS A 71 19.44 -29.43 -25.26
N LEU A 72 20.38 -28.69 -24.67
CA LEU A 72 21.83 -28.99 -24.76
C LEU A 72 22.20 -30.36 -24.20
N ASP A 73 21.39 -30.91 -23.30
CA ASP A 73 21.54 -32.24 -22.69
C ASP A 73 20.79 -33.35 -23.46
N GLY A 74 20.12 -33.02 -24.57
CA GLY A 74 19.33 -33.97 -25.37
C GLY A 74 17.91 -34.22 -24.85
N THR A 75 17.49 -33.57 -23.76
CA THR A 75 16.13 -33.70 -23.22
C THR A 75 15.11 -32.91 -24.05
N ALA A 76 13.83 -33.24 -23.89
CA ALA A 76 12.75 -32.47 -24.51
C ALA A 76 12.62 -31.08 -23.86
N PRO A 77 12.50 -30.00 -24.64
CA PRO A 77 12.18 -28.68 -24.09
C PRO A 77 10.77 -28.67 -23.48
N GLY A 78 10.52 -27.73 -22.57
CA GLY A 78 9.21 -27.55 -21.93
C GLY A 78 8.82 -26.09 -21.78
N TYR A 79 7.56 -25.85 -21.40
CA TYR A 79 7.01 -24.52 -21.14
C TYR A 79 6.05 -24.54 -19.94
N GLN A 80 5.89 -23.37 -19.30
CA GLN A 80 4.89 -23.14 -18.28
C GLN A 80 3.79 -22.25 -18.86
N LEU A 81 2.53 -22.66 -18.76
CA LEU A 81 1.40 -21.94 -19.34
C LEU A 81 0.35 -21.63 -18.28
N GLN A 82 0.20 -20.34 -17.95
CA GLN A 82 -0.93 -19.83 -17.20
C GLN A 82 -1.92 -19.18 -18.18
N ARG A 83 -3.16 -19.68 -18.22
CA ARG A 83 -4.19 -19.12 -19.12
C ARG A 83 -4.74 -17.82 -18.54
N GLY A 84 -4.75 -16.77 -19.36
CA GLY A 84 -5.40 -15.51 -19.02
C GLY A 84 -6.91 -15.67 -18.84
N SER A 85 -7.51 -14.81 -18.01
CA SER A 85 -8.95 -14.76 -17.74
C SER A 85 -9.53 -13.38 -18.08
N GLY A 86 -10.86 -13.30 -18.21
CA GLY A 86 -11.56 -12.04 -18.51
C GLY A 86 -11.05 -11.36 -19.78
N SER A 87 -10.68 -10.08 -19.67
CA SER A 87 -10.13 -9.27 -20.76
C SER A 87 -8.78 -9.76 -21.30
N GLY A 88 -8.00 -10.49 -20.49
CA GLY A 88 -6.70 -11.05 -20.88
C GLY A 88 -6.76 -12.41 -21.57
N SER A 89 -7.94 -13.01 -21.74
CA SER A 89 -8.10 -14.38 -22.29
C SER A 89 -7.61 -14.56 -23.74
N LYS A 90 -7.49 -13.47 -24.50
CA LYS A 90 -7.00 -13.46 -25.90
C LYS A 90 -5.64 -12.79 -26.05
N SER A 91 -4.99 -12.45 -24.94
CA SER A 91 -3.69 -11.79 -24.92
C SER A 91 -2.62 -12.81 -24.54
N TRP A 92 -1.46 -12.70 -25.18
CA TRP A 92 -0.34 -13.61 -24.97
C TRP A 92 0.85 -12.84 -24.42
N LEU A 93 1.43 -13.35 -23.33
CA LEU A 93 2.72 -12.90 -22.83
C LEU A 93 3.67 -14.09 -22.88
N VAL A 94 4.78 -13.94 -23.62
CA VAL A 94 5.78 -15.00 -23.77
C VAL A 94 7.05 -14.55 -23.06
N HIS A 95 7.46 -15.32 -22.06
CA HIS A 95 8.72 -15.13 -21.36
C HIS A 95 9.73 -16.18 -21.82
N LEU A 96 10.87 -15.72 -22.34
CA LEU A 96 11.96 -16.59 -22.77
C LEU A 96 13.08 -16.48 -21.77
N GLU A 97 13.31 -17.54 -21.00
CA GLU A 97 14.46 -17.63 -20.13
C GLU A 97 15.72 -17.82 -20.98
N LYS A 98 16.76 -17.04 -20.66
CA LYS A 98 18.05 -17.11 -21.34
C LYS A 98 19.14 -17.47 -20.34
N GLY A 99 20.02 -18.37 -20.74
CA GLY A 99 21.24 -18.73 -20.01
C GLY A 99 22.49 -18.09 -20.63
N ALA A 100 23.62 -18.22 -19.94
CA ALA A 100 24.92 -17.88 -20.53
C ALA A 100 25.33 -18.95 -21.54
N PHE A 101 25.78 -18.53 -22.73
CA PHE A 101 26.39 -19.42 -23.71
C PHE A 101 27.83 -19.72 -23.29
N LYS A 102 28.23 -20.99 -23.33
CA LYS A 102 29.63 -21.39 -23.14
C LYS A 102 30.14 -21.94 -24.46
N ASP A 103 31.15 -21.28 -25.02
CA ASP A 103 31.85 -21.79 -26.20
C ASP A 103 32.60 -23.08 -25.83
N PRO A 104 32.41 -24.19 -26.56
CA PRO A 104 33.28 -25.34 -26.43
C PRO A 104 34.63 -25.01 -27.07
N LYS A 105 35.68 -24.86 -26.24
CA LYS A 105 37.08 -24.81 -26.67
C LYS A 105 37.68 -26.21 -26.72
#